data_AF-A0A527ZID1-F1
#
_entry.id   AF-A0A527ZID1-F1
#
_cell.length_a   1.000
_cell.length_b   1.000
_cell.length_c   1.000
_cell.angle_alpha   90.00
_cell.angle_beta   90.00
_cell.angle_gamma   90.00
#
_symmetry.space_group_name_H-M   'P 1'
#
loop_
_entity.id
_entity.type
_entity.pdbx_description
1 polymer ?
#
loop_
_entity_poly.entity_id
_entity_poly.type
_entity_poly.pdbx_seq_one_letter_code
_entity_poly.pdbx_strand_id
1 'polypeptide(L)'
;SDFFGNNVTSIAFRDVHDALDIRMSARVAVSRPEPGLDVSPDIHRLREELDAVRSLSPDTPHHFLAASDHAGIDADITGYARSSAGNSAVSTAMDLCSRIYRDFTYDGEATTVQTRASDAFDLKRGVCQDFSHIMIAGLRGLSIPAGYVSGFLRTIPPRGKPRLEGADAMHAWVKVWCGRDTGWQEFDPTNGM
;
A
#
# COMPACT_ATOMS: atom_id res chain seq x y z
N SER A 1 9.87 -15.34 13.30
CA SER A 1 9.40 -14.37 12.31
C SER A 1 8.96 -15.12 11.06
N ASP A 2 8.12 -14.51 10.23
CA ASP A 2 7.85 -15.03 8.88
C ASP A 2 9.03 -14.74 7.93
N PHE A 3 8.87 -15.12 6.65
CA PHE A 3 9.87 -14.85 5.63
C PHE A 3 10.23 -13.36 5.54
N PHE A 4 9.25 -12.46 5.65
CA PHE A 4 9.43 -11.01 5.54
C PHE A 4 9.97 -10.33 6.81
N GLY A 5 10.30 -11.11 7.83
CA GLY A 5 10.84 -10.59 9.09
C GLY A 5 9.77 -10.11 10.06
N ASN A 6 8.47 -10.32 9.78
CA ASN A 6 7.41 -9.96 10.71
C ASN A 6 7.45 -10.90 11.92
N ASN A 7 7.26 -10.34 13.12
CA ASN A 7 7.10 -11.15 14.32
C ASN A 7 5.71 -11.78 14.32
N VAL A 8 5.66 -13.12 14.25
CA VAL A 8 4.41 -13.89 14.22
C VAL A 8 4.27 -14.67 15.52
N THR A 9 3.13 -14.48 16.19
CA THR A 9 2.69 -15.28 17.33
C THR A 9 1.41 -16.00 16.94
N SER A 10 1.43 -17.33 16.99
CA SER A 10 0.24 -18.14 16.76
C SER A 10 -0.30 -18.65 18.09
N ILE A 11 -1.60 -18.48 18.31
CA ILE A 11 -2.32 -18.99 19.48
C ILE A 11 -3.40 -19.91 18.97
N ALA A 12 -3.44 -21.14 19.46
CA ALA A 12 -4.45 -22.12 19.11
C ALA A 12 -5.19 -22.55 20.37
N PHE A 13 -6.52 -22.48 20.31
CA PHE A 13 -7.42 -22.95 21.34
C PHE A 13 -8.00 -24.29 20.91
N ARG A 14 -7.98 -25.29 21.80
CA ARG A 14 -8.49 -26.64 21.49
C ARG A 14 -9.94 -26.83 21.90
N ASP A 15 -10.39 -26.10 22.92
CA ASP A 15 -11.73 -26.21 23.46
C ASP A 15 -12.63 -25.10 22.89
N VAL A 16 -13.94 -25.33 22.89
CA VAL A 16 -14.92 -24.31 22.49
C VAL A 16 -14.94 -23.21 23.55
N HIS A 17 -14.94 -21.96 23.11
CA HIS A 17 -15.01 -20.79 23.97
C HIS A 17 -16.14 -19.87 23.49
N ASP A 18 -16.86 -19.28 24.43
CA ASP A 18 -17.98 -18.37 24.12
C ASP A 18 -17.50 -16.95 23.74
N ALA A 19 -16.30 -16.55 24.19
CA ALA A 19 -15.71 -15.25 23.90
C ALA A 19 -14.18 -15.27 23.96
N LEU A 20 -13.54 -14.39 23.17
CA LEU A 20 -12.10 -14.10 23.19
C LEU A 20 -11.92 -12.57 23.22
N ASP A 21 -11.25 -12.06 24.26
CA ASP A 21 -10.86 -10.65 24.39
C ASP A 21 -9.33 -10.55 24.29
N ILE A 22 -8.84 -9.75 23.33
CA ILE A 22 -7.42 -9.47 23.13
C ILE A 22 -7.19 -7.98 23.34
N ARG A 23 -6.39 -7.64 24.34
CA ARG A 23 -6.00 -6.26 24.63
C ARG A 23 -4.51 -6.05 24.37
N MET A 24 -4.19 -5.09 23.53
CA MET A 24 -2.82 -4.70 23.22
C MET A 24 -2.56 -3.26 23.69
N SER A 25 -1.40 -3.02 24.27
CA SER A 25 -0.91 -1.67 24.59
C SER A 25 0.56 -1.58 24.22
N ALA A 26 0.92 -0.54 23.46
CA ALA A 26 2.27 -0.33 22.97
C ALA A 26 2.63 1.16 23.00
N ARG A 27 3.92 1.45 23.20
CA ARG A 27 4.50 2.79 23.00
C ARG A 27 5.42 2.72 21.79
N VAL A 28 5.08 3.47 20.75
CA VAL A 28 5.79 3.45 19.48
C VAL A 28 6.43 4.81 19.26
N ALA A 29 7.73 4.82 18.94
CA ALA A 29 8.43 5.99 18.44
C ALA A 29 8.50 5.88 16.91
N VAL A 30 8.07 6.92 16.21
CA VAL A 30 8.09 6.98 14.74
C VAL A 30 9.02 8.11 14.32
N SER A 31 10.03 7.79 13.52
CA SER A 31 10.86 8.79 12.84
C SER A 31 10.35 8.92 11.41
N ARG A 32 10.01 10.15 11.00
CA ARG A 32 9.63 10.46 9.62
C ARG A 32 10.73 11.34 9.02
N PRO A 33 11.53 10.85 8.07
CA PRO A 33 12.47 11.70 7.38
C PRO A 33 11.71 12.77 6.57
N GLU A 34 12.26 13.97 6.48
CA GLU A 34 11.70 15.01 5.62
C GLU A 34 11.79 14.58 4.15
N PRO A 35 10.79 14.90 3.31
CA PRO A 35 10.83 14.61 1.88
C PRO A 35 12.07 15.26 1.24
N GLY A 36 12.94 14.44 0.67
CA GLY A 36 14.10 14.90 -0.10
C GLY A 36 13.73 15.28 -1.53
N LEU A 37 14.75 15.65 -2.32
CA LEU A 37 14.61 15.74 -3.77
C LEU A 37 14.27 14.35 -4.34
N ASP A 38 13.36 14.30 -5.30
CA ASP A 38 13.08 13.08 -6.03
C ASP A 38 14.26 12.73 -6.94
N VAL A 39 15.00 11.70 -6.55
CA VAL A 39 16.13 11.13 -7.29
C VAL A 39 15.79 9.74 -7.83
N SER A 40 14.50 9.35 -7.81
CA SER A 40 14.07 8.04 -8.30
C SER A 40 14.14 7.98 -9.82
N PRO A 41 14.50 6.81 -10.39
CA PRO A 41 14.57 6.65 -11.83
C PRO A 41 13.17 6.67 -12.45
N ASP A 42 13.09 6.93 -13.77
CA ASP A 42 11.91 6.60 -14.55
C ASP A 42 11.65 5.08 -14.58
N ILE A 43 10.49 4.67 -15.11
CA ILE A 43 10.08 3.25 -15.12
C ILE A 43 11.05 2.38 -15.94
N HIS A 44 11.66 2.91 -17.01
CA HIS A 44 12.58 2.13 -17.83
C HIS A 44 13.84 1.79 -17.04
N ARG A 45 14.46 2.80 -16.45
CA ARG A 45 15.66 2.63 -15.63
C ARG A 45 15.37 1.89 -14.33
N LEU A 46 14.18 2.04 -13.75
CA LEU A 46 13.74 1.24 -12.60
C LEU A 46 13.81 -0.28 -12.92
N ARG A 47 13.41 -0.69 -14.12
CA ARG A 47 13.51 -2.09 -14.57
C ARG A 47 14.96 -2.54 -14.70
N GLU A 48 15.85 -1.72 -15.25
CA GLU A 48 17.28 -2.03 -15.30
C GLU A 48 17.86 -2.22 -13.90
N GLU A 49 17.46 -1.40 -12.94
CA GLU A 49 17.90 -1.53 -11.56
C GLU A 49 17.35 -2.79 -10.90
N LEU A 50 16.08 -3.17 -11.17
CA LEU A 50 15.50 -4.45 -10.74
C LEU A 50 16.30 -5.63 -11.30
N ASP A 51 16.57 -5.61 -12.60
CA ASP A 51 17.34 -6.64 -13.30
C ASP A 51 18.79 -6.72 -12.82
N ALA A 52 19.30 -5.73 -12.09
CA ALA A 52 20.62 -5.76 -11.46
C ALA A 52 20.60 -6.32 -10.03
N VAL A 53 19.44 -6.45 -9.39
CA VAL A 53 19.34 -7.01 -8.03
C VAL A 53 19.54 -8.53 -8.09
N ARG A 54 20.53 -9.02 -7.34
CA ARG A 54 20.90 -10.45 -7.24
C ARG A 54 20.76 -10.91 -5.79
N SER A 55 19.52 -10.90 -5.29
CA SER A 55 19.19 -11.32 -3.92
C SER A 55 17.85 -12.07 -3.91
N LEU A 56 17.70 -12.94 -2.92
CA LEU A 56 16.44 -13.57 -2.52
C LEU A 56 16.07 -13.19 -1.08
N SER A 57 16.70 -12.12 -0.56
CA SER A 57 16.40 -11.60 0.77
C SER A 57 14.98 -11.03 0.81
N PRO A 58 14.33 -11.00 1.99
CA PRO A 58 12.90 -10.69 2.05
C PRO A 58 12.52 -9.26 1.66
N ASP A 59 13.48 -8.34 1.73
CA ASP A 59 13.38 -6.94 1.33
C ASP A 59 13.58 -6.71 -0.17
N THR A 60 13.89 -7.78 -0.93
CA THR A 60 14.11 -7.72 -2.37
C THR A 60 12.82 -7.30 -3.10
N PRO A 61 12.89 -6.32 -4.03
CA PRO A 61 11.70 -5.80 -4.70
C PRO A 61 10.97 -6.81 -5.59
N HIS A 62 11.66 -7.86 -6.07
CA HIS A 62 11.06 -8.91 -6.90
C HIS A 62 9.84 -9.59 -6.28
N HIS A 63 9.81 -9.73 -4.94
CA HIS A 63 8.66 -10.30 -4.23
C HIS A 63 7.37 -9.46 -4.35
N PHE A 64 7.49 -8.22 -4.81
CA PHE A 64 6.41 -7.23 -4.84
C PHE A 64 5.96 -6.89 -6.28
N LEU A 65 6.34 -7.70 -7.26
CA LEU A 65 5.94 -7.56 -8.67
C LEU A 65 4.80 -8.50 -9.08
N ALA A 66 4.69 -9.67 -8.45
CA ALA A 66 3.74 -10.69 -8.84
C ALA A 66 2.29 -10.31 -8.47
N ALA A 67 1.33 -10.82 -9.24
CA ALA A 67 -0.08 -10.78 -8.87
C ALA A 67 -0.33 -11.50 -7.55
N SER A 68 -1.32 -11.04 -6.79
CA SER A 68 -1.82 -11.70 -5.57
C SER A 68 -3.35 -11.72 -5.56
N ASP A 69 -3.96 -12.57 -4.73
CA ASP A 69 -5.42 -12.80 -4.74
C ASP A 69 -6.28 -11.53 -4.69
N HIS A 70 -5.91 -10.56 -3.84
CA HIS A 70 -6.63 -9.28 -3.73
C HIS A 70 -6.13 -8.19 -4.67
N ALA A 71 -4.93 -8.34 -5.23
CA ALA A 71 -4.29 -7.36 -6.12
C ALA A 71 -3.75 -8.07 -7.37
N GLY A 72 -4.69 -8.61 -8.15
CA GLY A 72 -4.40 -9.20 -9.45
C GLY A 72 -3.91 -8.12 -10.42
N ILE A 73 -3.06 -8.52 -11.38
CA ILE A 73 -2.70 -7.62 -12.49
C ILE A 73 -3.90 -7.57 -13.44
N ASP A 74 -4.52 -6.40 -13.51
CA ASP A 74 -5.73 -6.15 -14.28
C ASP A 74 -5.46 -5.09 -15.37
N ALA A 75 -6.04 -5.28 -16.56
CA ALA A 75 -5.77 -4.43 -17.71
C ALA A 75 -6.35 -3.02 -17.56
N ASP A 76 -7.53 -2.88 -16.96
CA ASP A 76 -8.20 -1.60 -16.77
C ASP A 76 -7.53 -0.79 -15.67
N ILE A 77 -7.14 -1.45 -14.57
CA ILE A 77 -6.35 -0.82 -13.51
C ILE A 77 -4.97 -0.41 -14.04
N THR A 78 -4.32 -1.26 -14.85
CA THR A 78 -3.03 -0.93 -15.48
C THR A 78 -3.17 0.24 -16.45
N GLY A 79 -4.26 0.29 -17.23
CA GLY A 79 -4.57 1.40 -18.12
C GLY A 79 -4.76 2.71 -17.35
N TYR A 80 -5.51 2.67 -16.26
CA TYR A 80 -5.68 3.80 -15.35
C TYR A 80 -4.35 4.28 -14.77
N ALA A 81 -3.52 3.38 -14.27
CA ALA A 81 -2.21 3.69 -13.72
C ALA A 81 -1.23 4.26 -14.76
N ARG A 82 -1.31 3.79 -16.01
CA ARG A 82 -0.42 4.26 -17.09
C ARG A 82 -0.55 5.76 -17.36
N SER A 83 -1.73 6.34 -17.16
CA SER A 83 -1.92 7.79 -17.29
C SER A 83 -1.17 8.60 -16.21
N SER A 84 -0.68 7.95 -15.15
CA SER A 84 0.17 8.53 -14.11
C SER A 84 1.67 8.35 -14.37
N ALA A 85 2.07 7.62 -15.41
CA ALA A 85 3.48 7.39 -15.71
C ALA A 85 4.20 8.73 -15.95
N GLY A 86 5.02 9.12 -14.98
CA GLY A 86 5.77 10.37 -14.96
C GLY A 86 7.25 10.18 -15.28
N ASN A 87 8.04 11.19 -14.93
CA ASN A 87 9.49 11.20 -15.16
C ASN A 87 10.26 10.36 -14.12
N SER A 88 9.59 9.84 -13.10
CA SER A 88 10.20 9.08 -12.00
C SER A 88 9.20 8.10 -11.37
N ALA A 89 9.70 7.11 -10.64
CA ALA A 89 8.88 6.15 -9.91
C ALA A 89 8.07 6.82 -8.78
N VAL A 90 8.67 7.76 -8.05
CA VAL A 90 7.97 8.52 -6.99
C VAL A 90 6.86 9.38 -7.57
N SER A 91 7.14 10.16 -8.62
CA SER A 91 6.11 11.01 -9.24
C SER A 91 4.97 10.18 -9.82
N THR A 92 5.27 9.02 -10.39
CA THR A 92 4.27 8.08 -10.90
C THR A 92 3.36 7.55 -9.78
N ALA A 93 3.96 7.10 -8.67
CA ALA A 93 3.22 6.61 -7.52
C ALA A 93 2.39 7.71 -6.84
N MET A 94 2.93 8.92 -6.70
CA MET A 94 2.26 10.05 -6.07
C MET A 94 1.06 10.54 -6.91
N ASP A 95 1.21 10.63 -8.23
CA ASP A 95 0.09 10.98 -9.10
C ASP A 95 -1.00 9.92 -9.04
N LEU A 96 -0.64 8.63 -9.13
CA LEU A 96 -1.62 7.54 -8.99
C LEU A 96 -2.34 7.58 -7.63
N CYS A 97 -1.60 7.77 -6.54
CA CYS A 97 -2.15 7.95 -5.19
C CYS A 97 -3.19 9.08 -5.15
N SER A 98 -2.81 10.25 -5.68
CA SER A 98 -3.65 11.44 -5.72
C SER A 98 -4.91 11.24 -6.58
N ARG A 99 -4.79 10.50 -7.68
CA ARG A 99 -5.93 10.20 -8.56
C ARG A 99 -6.89 9.20 -7.90
N ILE A 100 -6.39 8.17 -7.23
CA ILE A 100 -7.25 7.24 -6.48
C ILE A 100 -8.01 8.00 -5.39
N TYR A 101 -7.32 8.83 -4.61
CA TYR A 101 -7.94 9.67 -3.58
C TYR A 101 -9.07 10.55 -4.15
N ARG A 102 -8.90 11.11 -5.34
CA ARG A 102 -9.88 12.00 -5.97
C ARG A 102 -11.02 11.26 -6.67
N ASP A 103 -10.72 10.16 -7.35
CA ASP A 103 -11.64 9.49 -8.26
C ASP A 103 -12.50 8.42 -7.55
N PHE A 104 -12.16 8.06 -6.30
CA PHE A 104 -12.82 7.02 -5.51
C PHE A 104 -13.44 7.58 -4.24
N THR A 105 -14.58 7.01 -3.82
CA THR A 105 -15.27 7.44 -2.60
C THR A 105 -15.06 6.45 -1.47
N TYR A 106 -14.64 6.93 -0.31
CA TYR A 106 -14.56 6.11 0.89
C TYR A 106 -15.97 5.68 1.35
N ASP A 107 -16.21 4.38 1.48
CA ASP A 107 -17.45 3.80 1.98
C ASP A 107 -17.20 2.47 2.70
N GLY A 108 -17.48 2.45 4.01
CA GLY A 108 -17.34 1.27 4.87
C GLY A 108 -18.36 0.16 4.62
N GLU A 109 -19.41 0.41 3.86
CA GLU A 109 -20.46 -0.58 3.54
C GLU A 109 -20.37 -1.12 2.10
N ALA A 110 -19.50 -0.55 1.26
CA ALA A 110 -19.42 -0.89 -0.17
C ALA A 110 -18.78 -2.27 -0.43
N THR A 111 -17.88 -2.71 0.44
CA THR A 111 -16.99 -3.85 0.19
C THR A 111 -16.86 -4.75 1.40
N THR A 112 -16.21 -5.90 1.21
CA THR A 112 -15.89 -6.84 2.28
C THR A 112 -14.39 -7.11 2.28
N VAL A 113 -13.89 -7.77 3.34
CA VAL A 113 -12.48 -8.20 3.39
C VAL A 113 -12.07 -9.12 2.23
N GLN A 114 -13.03 -9.75 1.54
CA GLN A 114 -12.78 -10.63 0.40
C GLN A 114 -12.81 -9.91 -0.96
N THR A 115 -13.17 -8.63 -1.00
CA THR A 115 -13.25 -7.86 -2.25
C THR A 115 -11.89 -7.78 -2.94
N ARG A 116 -11.87 -7.98 -4.26
CA ARG A 116 -10.67 -7.87 -5.10
C ARG A 116 -10.51 -6.45 -5.63
N ALA A 117 -9.26 -6.09 -5.98
CA ALA A 117 -8.96 -4.80 -6.59
C ALA A 117 -9.81 -4.48 -7.82
N SER A 118 -10.05 -5.46 -8.70
CA SER A 118 -10.90 -5.30 -9.89
C SER A 118 -12.32 -4.89 -9.52
N ASP A 119 -12.92 -5.59 -8.57
CA ASP A 119 -14.32 -5.38 -8.19
C ASP A 119 -14.49 -4.00 -7.53
N ALA A 120 -13.57 -3.63 -6.64
CA ALA A 120 -13.55 -2.30 -6.04
C ALA A 120 -13.23 -1.19 -7.07
N PHE A 121 -12.40 -1.51 -8.08
CA PHE A 121 -12.07 -0.58 -9.15
C PHE A 121 -13.30 -0.23 -9.99
N ASP A 122 -14.14 -1.21 -10.29
CA ASP A 122 -15.39 -1.02 -11.03
C ASP A 122 -16.42 -0.25 -10.21
N LEU A 123 -16.50 -0.51 -8.90
CA LEU A 123 -17.41 0.18 -7.99
C LEU A 123 -17.04 1.65 -7.76
N LYS A 124 -15.75 2.01 -7.88
CA LYS A 124 -15.20 3.33 -7.49
C LYS A 124 -15.49 3.74 -6.05
N ARG A 125 -15.78 2.76 -5.18
CA ARG A 125 -16.14 2.95 -3.77
C ARG A 125 -15.58 1.80 -2.93
N GLY A 126 -15.12 2.09 -1.73
CA GLY A 126 -14.53 1.07 -0.84
C GLY A 126 -13.79 1.68 0.34
N VAL A 127 -12.94 0.89 0.98
CA VAL A 127 -12.15 1.29 2.15
C VAL A 127 -10.64 1.34 1.86
N CYS A 128 -9.83 1.68 2.86
CA CYS A 128 -8.37 1.78 2.74
C CYS A 128 -7.69 0.51 2.18
N GLN A 129 -8.22 -0.66 2.50
CA GLN A 129 -7.78 -1.94 1.93
C GLN A 129 -7.94 -1.94 0.40
N ASP A 130 -9.11 -1.56 -0.10
CA ASP A 130 -9.44 -1.61 -1.53
C ASP A 130 -8.56 -0.63 -2.32
N PHE A 131 -8.42 0.60 -1.83
CA PHE A 131 -7.61 1.63 -2.50
C PHE A 131 -6.13 1.24 -2.54
N SER A 132 -5.63 0.62 -1.46
CA SER A 132 -4.27 0.08 -1.43
C SER A 132 -4.09 -1.04 -2.45
N HIS A 133 -5.03 -1.98 -2.56
CA HIS A 133 -4.96 -3.07 -3.54
C HIS A 133 -5.07 -2.56 -4.98
N ILE A 134 -5.92 -1.57 -5.26
CA ILE A 134 -6.03 -0.93 -6.58
C ILE A 134 -4.71 -0.28 -6.97
N MET A 135 -4.11 0.49 -6.07
CA MET A 135 -2.83 1.15 -6.31
C MET A 135 -1.72 0.12 -6.55
N ILE A 136 -1.65 -0.95 -5.74
CA ILE A 136 -0.69 -2.05 -5.91
C ILE A 136 -0.86 -2.73 -7.27
N ALA A 137 -2.09 -3.08 -7.64
CA ALA A 137 -2.40 -3.72 -8.92
C ALA A 137 -1.96 -2.84 -10.10
N GLY A 138 -2.25 -1.55 -10.04
CA GLY A 138 -1.84 -0.57 -11.06
C GLY A 138 -0.32 -0.44 -11.19
N LEU A 139 0.39 -0.26 -10.07
CA LEU A 139 1.86 -0.15 -10.06
C LEU A 139 2.53 -1.42 -10.56
N ARG A 140 2.09 -2.60 -10.11
CA ARG A 140 2.60 -3.89 -10.59
C ARG A 140 2.35 -4.10 -12.08
N GLY A 141 1.20 -3.65 -12.60
CA GLY A 141 0.90 -3.61 -14.02
C GLY A 141 1.87 -2.76 -14.85
N LEU A 142 2.50 -1.75 -14.23
CA LEU A 142 3.58 -0.95 -14.84
C LEU A 142 4.99 -1.52 -14.60
N SER A 143 5.09 -2.66 -13.92
CA SER A 143 6.35 -3.26 -13.45
C SER A 143 7.06 -2.45 -12.37
N ILE A 144 6.29 -1.69 -11.57
CA ILE A 144 6.79 -1.00 -10.38
C ILE A 144 6.49 -1.89 -9.16
N PRO A 145 7.50 -2.30 -8.36
CA PRO A 145 7.27 -3.14 -7.19
C PRO A 145 6.48 -2.40 -6.13
N ALA A 146 5.36 -2.98 -5.70
CA ALA A 146 4.48 -2.39 -4.71
C ALA A 146 3.96 -3.44 -3.72
N GLY A 147 3.85 -3.07 -2.44
CA GLY A 147 3.46 -3.95 -1.35
C GLY A 147 2.40 -3.33 -0.46
N TYR A 148 1.59 -4.20 0.14
CA TYR A 148 0.59 -3.82 1.12
C TYR A 148 1.25 -3.60 2.48
N VAL A 149 0.87 -2.52 3.15
CA VAL A 149 1.27 -2.24 4.53
C VAL A 149 0.01 -2.06 5.37
N SER A 150 -0.02 -2.68 6.54
CA SER A 150 -1.08 -2.50 7.52
C SER A 150 -0.50 -2.09 8.86
N GLY A 151 -1.19 -1.19 9.55
CA GLY A 151 -0.76 -0.68 10.84
C GLY A 151 -1.80 0.24 11.45
N PHE A 152 -1.35 1.14 12.32
CA PHE A 152 -2.22 2.09 13.00
C PHE A 152 -1.96 3.50 12.46
N LEU A 153 -3.02 4.17 12.02
CA LEU A 153 -2.94 5.58 11.67
C LEU A 153 -3.34 6.43 12.87
N ARG A 154 -2.35 7.06 13.51
CA ARG A 154 -2.59 8.03 14.57
C ARG A 154 -2.42 9.44 14.04
N THR A 155 -3.52 10.19 14.00
CA THR A 155 -3.49 11.63 13.70
C THR A 155 -3.91 12.44 14.92
N ILE A 156 -3.16 13.51 15.18
CA ILE A 156 -3.59 14.62 16.06
C ILE A 156 -3.92 15.76 15.11
N PRO A 157 -5.19 15.93 14.69
CA PRO A 157 -5.54 17.02 13.78
C PRO A 157 -5.27 18.38 14.46
N PRO A 158 -4.85 19.42 13.69
CA PRO A 158 -4.93 20.80 14.17
C PRO A 158 -6.35 21.13 14.64
N ARG A 159 -6.50 21.98 15.67
CA ARG A 159 -7.83 22.38 16.19
C ARG A 159 -8.73 22.82 15.03
N GLY A 160 -9.87 22.15 14.87
CA GLY A 160 -10.90 22.49 13.88
C GLY A 160 -10.83 21.77 12.53
N LYS A 161 -9.84 20.88 12.30
CA LYS A 161 -9.83 20.01 11.11
C LYS A 161 -10.39 18.62 11.42
N PRO A 162 -11.09 17.97 10.46
CA PRO A 162 -11.49 16.58 10.61
C PRO A 162 -10.25 15.69 10.71
N ARG A 163 -10.41 14.53 11.35
CA ARG A 163 -9.36 13.51 11.36
C ARG A 163 -9.26 12.88 9.98
N LEU A 164 -8.10 12.30 9.68
CA LEU A 164 -7.94 11.50 8.46
C LEU A 164 -8.87 10.28 8.50
N GLU A 165 -9.31 9.82 7.33
CA GLU A 165 -10.08 8.59 7.21
C GLU A 165 -9.23 7.40 7.68
N GLY A 166 -9.84 6.49 8.45
CA GLY A 166 -9.15 5.36 9.08
C GLY A 166 -8.35 5.72 10.35
N ALA A 167 -8.39 6.96 10.83
CA ALA A 167 -7.75 7.33 12.10
C ALA A 167 -8.39 6.59 13.31
N ASP A 168 -7.57 6.21 14.29
CA ASP A 168 -7.92 5.44 15.50
C ASP A 168 -8.32 3.96 15.27
N ALA A 169 -8.14 3.45 14.05
CA ALA A 169 -8.33 2.05 13.71
C ALA A 169 -7.09 1.46 13.03
N MET A 170 -7.19 0.18 12.65
CA MET A 170 -6.27 -0.40 11.68
C MET A 170 -6.45 0.30 10.33
N HIS A 171 -5.33 0.65 9.70
CA HIS A 171 -5.28 1.32 8.41
C HIS A 171 -4.39 0.54 7.45
N ALA A 172 -4.56 0.79 6.16
CA ALA A 172 -3.80 0.18 5.09
C ALA A 172 -3.28 1.24 4.11
N TRP A 173 -2.05 1.04 3.66
CA TRP A 173 -1.38 1.89 2.68
C TRP A 173 -0.40 1.07 1.85
N VAL A 174 0.31 1.73 0.94
CA VAL A 174 1.17 1.08 -0.05
C VAL A 174 2.63 1.45 0.18
N LYS A 175 3.53 0.47 0.14
CA LYS A 175 4.96 0.71 -0.03
C LYS A 175 5.36 0.47 -1.48
N VAL A 176 6.23 1.29 -2.04
CA VAL A 176 6.67 1.26 -3.44
C VAL A 176 8.18 1.32 -3.49
N TRP A 177 8.81 0.45 -4.27
CA TRP A 177 10.26 0.50 -4.46
C TRP A 177 10.59 1.48 -5.59
N CYS A 178 11.24 2.58 -5.24
CA CYS A 178 11.50 3.71 -6.13
C CYS A 178 12.97 3.77 -6.57
N GLY A 179 13.60 2.62 -6.79
CA GLY A 179 15.00 2.52 -7.21
C GLY A 179 15.97 2.39 -6.04
N ARG A 180 17.23 2.14 -6.36
CA ARG A 180 18.27 1.84 -5.37
C ARG A 180 18.56 3.01 -4.42
N ASP A 181 18.63 4.22 -4.96
CA ASP A 181 19.05 5.40 -4.20
C ASP A 181 17.90 6.00 -3.37
N THR A 182 16.66 5.91 -3.86
CA THR A 182 15.46 6.35 -3.12
C THR A 182 14.94 5.28 -2.17
N GLY A 183 15.05 4.00 -2.54
CA GLY A 183 14.56 2.89 -1.72
C GLY A 183 13.04 2.76 -1.69
N TRP A 184 12.52 2.20 -0.60
CA TRP A 184 11.09 2.00 -0.38
C TRP A 184 10.43 3.26 0.15
N GLN A 185 9.40 3.73 -0.54
CA GLN A 185 8.59 4.88 -0.18
C GLN A 185 7.16 4.45 0.12
N GLU A 186 6.45 5.18 0.98
CA GLU A 186 5.10 4.85 1.41
C GLU A 186 4.08 5.89 0.92
N PHE A 187 2.91 5.44 0.50
CA PHE A 187 1.84 6.24 -0.08
C PHE A 187 0.48 5.77 0.45
N ASP A 188 -0.39 6.70 0.82
CA ASP A 188 -1.74 6.45 1.35
C ASP A 188 -2.81 6.96 0.36
N PRO A 189 -3.33 6.09 -0.53
CA PRO A 189 -4.35 6.48 -1.50
C PRO A 189 -5.70 6.83 -0.88
N THR A 190 -5.91 6.50 0.40
CA THR A 190 -7.13 6.89 1.14
C THR A 190 -7.11 8.36 1.51
N ASN A 191 -5.93 8.92 1.75
CA ASN A 191 -5.74 10.28 2.22
C ASN A 191 -4.95 11.17 1.24
N GLY A 192 -4.52 10.62 0.10
CA GLY A 192 -3.78 11.34 -0.94
C GLY A 192 -2.38 11.77 -0.51
N MET A 193 -1.70 10.93 0.28
CA MET A 193 -0.38 11.23 0.86
C MET A 193 0.71 10.28 0.38
#